data_AF-A0A5N9DPI4-F1
#
_entry.id   AF-A0A5N9DPI4-F1
#
_cell.length_a   1.000
_cell.length_b   1.000
_cell.length_c   1.000
_cell.angle_alpha   90.00
_cell.angle_beta   90.00
_cell.angle_gamma   90.00
#
_symmetry.space_group_name_H-M   'P 1'
#
loop_
_entity.id
_entity.type
_entity.pdbx_description
1 polymer ?
#
loop_
_entity_poly.entity_id
_entity_poly.type
_entity_poly.pdbx_seq_one_letter_code
_entity_poly.pdbx_strand_id
1 'polypeptide(L)'
;MFDSDRQNADITLCIFPHLREFIAVDARETSTNGPTVLTLSISNILGEDFYYTIERDFSKLIRRKDMGFLELMAIPQKIEALVRSNSLQRIIAELGIDKTDDSHNANDTVGVLFFAGSLLEFENSQLEEATRELFGKKLPVEILEQLNDQLKELMGQERLALQRATRQDLSGLISGTSGAYVTLWENSGN
;
A
#
# COMPACT_ATOMS: atom_id res chain seq x y z
N MET A 1 7.33 4.29 -16.83
CA MET A 1 6.45 5.34 -17.36
C MET A 1 5.33 5.50 -16.34
N PHE A 2 5.45 6.51 -15.48
CA PHE A 2 4.47 6.73 -14.41
C PHE A 2 3.16 7.21 -15.04
N ASP A 3 2.07 6.51 -14.74
CA ASP A 3 0.75 6.80 -15.30
C ASP A 3 0.32 8.22 -14.90
N SER A 4 0.10 9.08 -15.89
CA SER A 4 -0.06 10.54 -15.75
C SER A 4 -1.25 10.96 -14.89
N ASP A 5 -2.23 10.08 -14.68
CA ASP A 5 -3.38 10.35 -13.80
C ASP A 5 -3.03 10.36 -12.31
N ARG A 6 -1.86 9.82 -11.92
CA ARG A 6 -1.40 9.81 -10.52
C ARG A 6 -0.67 11.09 -10.10
N GLN A 7 -0.28 11.96 -11.03
CA GLN A 7 0.41 13.21 -10.71
C GLN A 7 -0.45 14.19 -9.90
N ASN A 8 -1.77 14.01 -9.93
CA ASN A 8 -2.71 14.89 -9.24
C ASN A 8 -3.21 14.36 -7.89
N ALA A 9 -2.66 13.25 -7.37
CA ALA A 9 -3.02 12.75 -6.04
C ALA A 9 -2.61 13.73 -4.94
N ASP A 10 -3.52 13.96 -4.00
CA ASP A 10 -3.29 14.82 -2.82
C ASP A 10 -2.50 14.08 -1.74
N ILE A 11 -2.71 12.76 -1.65
CA ILE A 11 -1.98 11.86 -0.77
C ILE A 11 -1.32 10.80 -1.64
N THR A 12 -0.02 10.59 -1.49
CA THR A 12 0.70 9.52 -2.20
C THR A 12 1.37 8.56 -1.21
N LEU A 13 1.06 7.27 -1.36
CA LEU A 13 1.63 6.20 -0.57
C LEU A 13 2.78 5.53 -1.33
N CYS A 14 3.99 5.65 -0.83
CA CYS A 14 5.19 4.99 -1.34
C CYS A 14 5.38 3.67 -0.59
N ILE A 15 5.03 2.56 -1.23
CA ILE A 15 5.01 1.21 -0.65
C ILE A 15 6.23 0.41 -1.11
N PHE A 16 6.85 -0.26 -0.14
CA PHE A 16 7.96 -1.20 -0.31
C PHE A 16 7.45 -2.60 0.03
N PRO A 17 7.24 -3.48 -0.97
CA PRO A 17 6.51 -4.74 -0.78
C PRO A 17 7.06 -5.68 0.30
N HIS A 18 8.37 -5.65 0.57
CA HIS A 18 9.00 -6.54 1.56
C HIS A 18 9.32 -5.85 2.88
N LEU A 19 8.99 -4.56 3.03
CA LEU A 19 9.15 -3.83 4.29
C LEU A 19 7.85 -3.74 5.07
N ARG A 20 7.99 -3.47 6.37
CA ARG A 20 6.86 -3.17 7.27
C ARG A 20 6.62 -1.67 7.43
N GLU A 21 7.32 -0.87 6.64
CA GLU A 21 7.29 0.59 6.67
C GLU A 21 6.97 1.11 5.27
N PHE A 22 6.23 2.19 5.21
CA PHE A 22 5.90 2.89 3.97
C PHE A 22 5.92 4.39 4.22
N ILE A 23 6.14 5.17 3.17
CA ILE A 23 6.11 6.62 3.27
C ILE A 23 4.76 7.11 2.77
N ALA A 24 4.13 7.99 3.53
CA ALA A 24 2.96 8.71 3.10
C ALA A 24 3.33 10.18 2.90
N VAL A 25 3.10 10.66 1.68
CA VAL A 25 3.29 12.04 1.28
C VAL A 25 1.92 12.70 1.28
N ASP A 26 1.69 13.62 2.20
CA ASP A 26 0.52 14.49 2.20
C ASP A 26 0.91 15.83 1.57
N ALA A 27 0.37 16.10 0.39
CA ALA A 27 0.68 17.29 -0.38
C ALA A 27 -0.38 18.40 -0.22
N ARG A 28 -1.35 18.22 0.69
CA ARG A 28 -2.44 19.18 0.90
C ARG A 28 -1.95 20.39 1.69
N GLU A 29 -2.16 21.59 1.13
CA GLU A 29 -1.90 22.85 1.81
C GLU A 29 -2.84 23.09 3.01
N THR A 30 -4.00 22.43 3.03
CA THR A 30 -5.05 22.57 4.06
C THR A 30 -4.86 21.65 5.27
N SER A 31 -3.83 20.83 5.31
CA SER A 31 -3.50 20.04 6.50
C SER A 31 -3.12 21.00 7.63
N THR A 32 -3.48 20.68 8.88
CA THR A 32 -3.13 21.47 10.07
C THR A 32 -1.62 21.70 10.24
N ASN A 33 -0.78 20.87 9.61
CA ASN A 33 0.67 20.95 9.62
C ASN A 33 1.28 21.33 8.25
N GLY A 34 0.47 21.67 7.24
CA GLY A 34 0.91 21.86 5.86
C GLY A 34 1.33 20.57 5.15
N PRO A 35 1.97 20.65 3.96
CA PRO A 35 2.48 19.47 3.28
C PRO A 35 3.48 18.74 4.16
N THR A 36 3.39 17.41 4.26
CA THR A 36 4.25 16.63 5.16
C THR A 36 4.57 15.25 4.60
N VAL A 37 5.68 14.69 5.07
CA VAL A 37 6.15 13.35 4.72
C VAL A 37 6.28 12.55 6.00
N LEU A 38 5.54 11.47 6.08
CA LEU A 38 5.45 10.63 7.27
C LEU A 38 5.86 9.20 6.93
N THR A 39 6.80 8.65 7.70
CA THR A 39 7.10 7.22 7.67
C THR A 39 6.18 6.50 8.64
N LEU A 40 5.37 5.58 8.13
CA LEU A 40 4.39 4.83 8.90
C LEU A 40 4.72 3.35 8.89
N SER A 41 4.48 2.68 10.03
CA SER A 41 4.54 1.23 10.10
C SER A 41 3.20 0.61 9.75
N ILE A 42 3.22 -0.49 8.99
CA ILE A 42 2.03 -1.31 8.72
C ILE A 42 1.39 -1.83 10.01
N SER A 43 2.15 -1.93 11.10
CA SER A 43 1.64 -2.35 12.42
C SER A 43 0.65 -1.34 13.01
N ASN A 44 0.74 -0.06 12.65
CA ASN A 44 -0.21 0.96 13.07
C ASN A 44 -1.55 0.81 12.32
N ILE A 45 -1.51 0.22 11.12
CA ILE A 45 -2.70 -0.08 10.32
C ILE A 45 -3.34 -1.40 10.76
N LEU A 46 -2.53 -2.45 10.89
CA LEU A 46 -2.95 -3.83 11.15
C LEU A 46 -3.07 -4.12 12.65
N GLY A 47 -3.85 -3.31 13.35
CA GLY A 47 -4.18 -3.50 14.77
C GLY A 47 -5.46 -4.31 14.99
N GLU A 48 -5.74 -4.66 16.25
CA GLU A 48 -6.94 -5.42 16.65
C GLU A 48 -8.25 -4.79 16.16
N ASP A 49 -8.36 -3.45 16.21
CA ASP A 49 -9.56 -2.75 15.70
C ASP A 49 -9.79 -2.96 14.20
N PHE A 50 -8.70 -3.05 13.42
CA PHE A 50 -8.78 -3.34 12.00
C PHE A 50 -9.28 -4.77 11.80
N TYR A 51 -8.68 -5.76 12.46
CA TYR A 51 -9.10 -7.17 12.34
C TYR A 51 -10.57 -7.35 12.75
N TYR A 52 -10.96 -6.80 13.89
CA TYR A 52 -12.33 -6.84 14.38
C TYR A 52 -13.32 -6.25 13.36
N THR A 53 -12.96 -5.14 12.73
CA THR A 53 -13.79 -4.48 11.71
C THR A 53 -13.95 -5.37 10.47
N ILE A 54 -12.85 -5.94 9.97
CA ILE A 54 -12.87 -6.87 8.83
C ILE A 54 -13.75 -8.08 9.13
N GLU A 55 -13.56 -8.73 10.27
CA GLU A 55 -14.33 -9.91 10.67
C GLU A 55 -15.83 -9.61 10.79
N ARG A 56 -16.17 -8.49 11.42
CA ARG A 56 -17.55 -8.03 11.58
C ARG A 56 -18.21 -7.81 10.22
N ASP A 57 -17.53 -7.12 9.30
CA ASP A 57 -18.13 -6.74 8.02
C ASP A 57 -18.14 -7.92 7.04
N PHE A 58 -17.16 -8.83 7.10
CA PHE A 58 -17.21 -10.13 6.44
C PHE A 58 -18.39 -10.98 6.94
N SER A 59 -18.58 -11.07 8.27
CA SER A 59 -19.69 -11.80 8.87
C SER A 59 -21.05 -11.29 8.40
N LYS A 60 -21.23 -9.96 8.31
CA LYS A 60 -22.43 -9.35 7.73
C LYS A 60 -22.61 -9.69 6.25
N LEU A 61 -21.52 -9.80 5.50
CA LEU A 61 -21.56 -10.11 4.08
C LEU A 61 -22.10 -11.52 3.83
N ILE A 62 -21.60 -12.52 4.58
CA ILE A 62 -21.96 -13.94 4.40
C ILE A 62 -23.29 -14.35 5.03
N ARG A 63 -23.74 -13.66 6.10
CA ARG A 63 -24.97 -14.01 6.83
C ARG A 63 -26.25 -13.48 6.18
N ARG A 64 -26.18 -12.96 4.95
CA ARG A 64 -27.36 -12.49 4.21
C ARG A 64 -28.25 -13.69 3.84
N LYS A 65 -29.49 -13.69 4.34
CA LYS A 65 -30.44 -14.81 4.20
C LYS A 65 -30.90 -15.05 2.76
N ASP A 66 -30.76 -14.05 1.88
CA ASP A 66 -31.27 -14.08 0.51
C ASP A 66 -30.17 -14.24 -0.54
N MET A 67 -29.04 -14.87 -0.18
CA MET A 67 -27.88 -14.93 -1.07
C MET A 67 -28.01 -16.03 -2.14
N GLY A 68 -28.00 -15.64 -3.42
CA GLY A 68 -27.98 -16.57 -4.55
C GLY A 68 -26.56 -17.10 -4.89
N PHE A 69 -26.46 -18.17 -5.69
CA PHE A 69 -25.16 -18.73 -6.12
C PHE A 69 -24.24 -17.71 -6.82
N LEU A 70 -24.81 -16.80 -7.62
CA LEU A 70 -24.04 -15.74 -8.27
C LEU A 70 -23.43 -14.75 -7.27
N GLU A 71 -24.14 -14.47 -6.17
CA GLU A 71 -23.64 -13.57 -5.12
C GLU A 71 -22.58 -14.23 -4.25
N LEU A 72 -22.67 -15.56 -4.07
CA LEU A 72 -21.63 -16.41 -3.47
C LEU A 72 -20.32 -16.35 -4.28
N MET A 73 -20.40 -16.47 -5.61
CA MET A 73 -19.24 -16.35 -6.49
C MET A 73 -18.59 -14.95 -6.45
N ALA A 74 -19.36 -13.92 -6.10
CA ALA A 74 -18.86 -12.55 -5.93
C ALA A 74 -18.23 -12.28 -4.55
N ILE A 75 -18.34 -13.20 -3.58
CA ILE A 75 -17.81 -13.00 -2.23
C ILE A 75 -16.31 -12.69 -2.23
N PRO A 76 -15.42 -13.42 -2.93
CA PRO A 76 -13.99 -13.15 -2.91
C PRO A 76 -13.65 -11.70 -3.31
N GLN A 77 -14.24 -11.20 -4.38
CA GLN A 77 -14.06 -9.81 -4.84
C GLN A 77 -14.58 -8.81 -3.81
N LYS A 78 -15.72 -9.10 -3.16
CA LYS A 78 -16.26 -8.22 -2.13
C LYS A 78 -15.38 -8.19 -0.87
N ILE A 79 -14.78 -9.32 -0.48
CA ILE A 79 -13.80 -9.37 0.63
C ILE A 79 -12.59 -8.53 0.27
N GLU A 80 -12.05 -8.69 -0.93
CA GLU A 80 -10.91 -7.90 -1.40
C GLU A 80 -11.20 -6.39 -1.32
N ALA A 81 -12.36 -5.96 -1.83
CA ALA A 81 -12.79 -4.57 -1.76
C ALA A 81 -12.95 -4.08 -0.32
N LEU A 82 -13.50 -4.92 0.56
CA LEU A 82 -13.69 -4.62 1.98
C LEU A 82 -12.34 -4.45 2.70
N VAL A 83 -11.39 -5.36 2.50
CA VAL A 83 -10.04 -5.26 3.06
C VAL A 83 -9.36 -4.00 2.56
N ARG A 84 -9.39 -3.75 1.25
CA ARG A 84 -8.79 -2.57 0.63
C ARG A 84 -9.35 -1.26 1.20
N SER A 85 -10.67 -1.15 1.31
CA SER A 85 -11.34 0.05 1.83
C SER A 85 -10.99 0.33 3.28
N ASN A 86 -11.02 -0.69 4.14
CA ASN A 86 -10.67 -0.54 5.56
C ASN A 86 -9.20 -0.17 5.74
N SER A 87 -8.29 -0.75 4.94
CA SER A 87 -6.86 -0.40 5.00
C SER A 87 -6.63 1.07 4.65
N LEU A 88 -7.27 1.56 3.58
CA LEU A 88 -7.17 2.97 3.17
C LEU A 88 -7.74 3.92 4.24
N GLN A 89 -8.89 3.60 4.81
CA GLN A 89 -9.48 4.41 5.88
C GLN A 89 -8.58 4.51 7.09
N ARG A 90 -7.90 3.42 7.46
CA ARG A 90 -6.97 3.42 8.58
C ARG A 90 -5.70 4.20 8.28
N ILE A 91 -5.16 4.11 7.06
CA ILE A 91 -4.02 4.94 6.62
C ILE A 91 -4.36 6.43 6.72
N ILE A 92 -5.54 6.82 6.23
CA ILE A 92 -6.05 8.20 6.31
C ILE A 92 -6.19 8.65 7.78
N ALA A 93 -6.67 7.77 8.66
CA ALA A 93 -6.79 8.09 10.08
C ALA A 93 -5.41 8.26 10.77
N GLU A 94 -4.44 7.42 10.46
CA GLU A 94 -3.05 7.53 10.98
C GLU A 94 -2.34 8.80 10.49
N LEU A 95 -2.71 9.30 9.31
CA LEU A 95 -2.23 10.59 8.79
C LEU A 95 -2.79 11.80 9.55
N GLY A 96 -3.64 11.60 10.56
CA GLY A 96 -4.20 12.69 11.36
C GLY A 96 -5.20 13.55 10.59
N ILE A 97 -5.81 12.97 9.55
CA ILE A 97 -6.88 13.60 8.78
C ILE A 97 -8.13 13.61 9.66
N ASP A 98 -8.21 14.59 10.55
CA ASP A 98 -9.33 14.76 11.44
C ASP A 98 -10.59 14.90 10.57
N LYS A 99 -11.53 13.97 10.74
CA LYS A 99 -12.83 13.98 10.03
C LYS A 99 -13.77 14.96 10.73
N THR A 100 -13.30 16.16 10.97
CA THR A 100 -14.07 17.25 11.57
C THR A 100 -14.33 18.32 10.51
N ASP A 101 -15.00 17.92 9.42
CA ASP A 101 -16.08 18.74 8.91
C ASP A 101 -16.96 17.98 7.92
N ASP A 102 -18.24 18.30 7.96
CA ASP A 102 -19.38 17.77 7.21
C ASP A 102 -19.29 18.00 5.68
N SER A 103 -18.13 17.72 5.07
CA SER A 103 -18.00 17.66 3.63
C SER A 103 -17.63 16.25 3.20
N HIS A 104 -18.58 15.62 2.54
CA HIS A 104 -18.31 14.65 1.49
C HIS A 104 -17.43 15.31 0.40
N ASN A 105 -16.17 15.66 0.70
CA ASN A 105 -15.19 15.89 -0.33
C ASN A 105 -14.63 14.53 -0.71
N ALA A 106 -15.41 13.85 -1.55
CA ALA A 106 -15.11 12.57 -2.18
C ALA A 106 -13.91 12.61 -3.15
N ASN A 107 -12.98 13.55 -2.97
CA ASN A 107 -11.96 13.91 -3.95
C ASN A 107 -10.51 13.85 -3.45
N ASP A 108 -10.25 13.47 -2.19
CA ASP A 108 -8.88 13.18 -1.74
C ASP A 108 -8.36 11.97 -2.52
N THR A 109 -7.63 12.26 -3.60
CA THR A 109 -7.17 11.24 -4.52
C THR A 109 -5.92 10.60 -3.91
N VAL A 110 -6.04 9.35 -3.46
CA VAL A 110 -4.91 8.59 -2.91
C VAL A 110 -4.18 7.87 -4.04
N GLY A 111 -2.96 8.33 -4.33
CA GLY A 111 -2.02 7.67 -5.23
C GLY A 111 -1.25 6.58 -4.48
N VAL A 112 -1.00 5.43 -5.13
CA VAL A 112 -0.14 4.38 -4.57
C VAL A 112 1.02 4.12 -5.51
N LEU A 113 2.24 4.34 -5.03
CA LEU A 113 3.48 4.11 -5.76
C LEU A 113 4.20 2.91 -5.14
N PHE A 114 4.43 1.86 -5.95
CA PHE A 114 5.16 0.68 -5.52
C PHE A 114 6.61 0.76 -5.95
N PHE A 115 7.54 0.66 -5.01
CA PHE A 115 8.97 0.58 -5.29
C PHE A 115 9.38 -0.88 -5.38
N ALA A 116 9.30 -1.42 -6.60
CA ALA A 116 9.65 -2.81 -6.90
C ALA A 116 10.34 -2.93 -8.28
N GLY A 117 11.12 -4.00 -8.48
CA GLY A 117 11.76 -4.29 -9.76
C GLY A 117 12.69 -3.16 -10.22
N SER A 118 12.53 -2.69 -11.46
CA SER A 118 13.39 -1.65 -12.05
C SER A 118 13.32 -0.30 -11.34
N LEU A 119 12.23 0.01 -10.62
CA LEU A 119 12.15 1.20 -9.78
C LEU A 119 13.12 1.13 -8.60
N LEU A 120 13.42 -0.09 -8.13
CA LEU A 120 14.48 -0.31 -7.15
C LEU A 120 15.86 -0.20 -7.77
N GLU A 121 16.06 -0.06 -9.08
CA GLU A 121 17.40 0.05 -9.67
C GLU A 121 17.82 1.50 -9.92
N PHE A 122 16.94 2.47 -9.62
CA PHE A 122 17.23 3.89 -9.84
C PHE A 122 18.49 4.33 -9.08
N GLU A 123 19.32 5.10 -9.79
CA GLU A 123 20.41 5.86 -9.19
C GLU A 123 19.85 7.09 -8.45
N ASN A 124 20.63 7.63 -7.51
CA ASN A 124 20.19 8.75 -6.67
C ASN A 124 19.73 9.96 -7.49
N SER A 125 20.43 10.27 -8.59
CA SER A 125 20.08 11.37 -9.49
C SER A 125 18.74 11.14 -10.20
N GLN A 126 18.46 9.90 -10.63
CA GLN A 126 17.21 9.53 -11.29
C GLN A 126 16.03 9.56 -10.31
N LEU A 127 16.25 9.12 -9.07
CA LEU A 127 15.25 9.20 -8.02
C LEU A 127 14.91 10.66 -7.68
N GLU A 128 15.91 11.52 -7.54
CA GLU A 128 15.72 12.95 -7.27
C GLU A 128 15.01 13.68 -8.41
N GLU A 129 15.28 13.30 -9.66
CA GLU A 129 14.57 13.83 -10.83
C GLU A 129 13.11 13.38 -10.83
N ALA A 130 12.85 12.09 -10.59
CA ALA A 130 11.51 11.54 -10.56
C ALA A 130 10.66 12.13 -9.41
N THR A 131 11.22 12.28 -8.21
CA THR A 131 10.49 12.91 -7.09
C THR A 131 10.24 14.38 -7.34
N ARG A 132 11.18 15.11 -7.96
CA ARG A 132 10.97 16.50 -8.37
C ARG A 132 9.87 16.63 -9.41
N GLU A 133 9.78 15.71 -10.37
CA GLU A 133 8.70 15.69 -11.36
C GLU A 133 7.34 15.42 -10.72
N LEU A 134 7.26 14.45 -9.80
CA LEU A 134 6.02 14.03 -9.16
C LEU A 134 5.52 15.00 -8.08
N PHE A 135 6.44 15.54 -7.28
CA PHE A 135 6.10 16.28 -6.06
C PHE A 135 6.64 17.72 -6.03
N GLY A 136 7.56 18.09 -6.90
CA GLY A 136 8.27 19.39 -6.82
C GLY A 136 7.38 20.63 -7.00
N LYS A 137 6.15 20.48 -7.53
CA LYS A 137 5.15 21.57 -7.59
C LYS A 137 4.27 21.65 -6.34
N LYS A 138 4.23 20.59 -5.53
CA LYS A 138 3.31 20.45 -4.40
C LYS A 138 4.02 20.48 -3.04
N LEU A 139 5.30 20.10 -3.00
CA LEU A 139 6.10 20.06 -1.78
C LEU A 139 7.16 21.17 -1.79
N PRO A 140 7.40 21.82 -0.63
CA PRO A 140 8.60 22.64 -0.42
C PRO A 140 9.89 21.85 -0.65
N VAL A 141 10.96 22.53 -1.08
CA VAL A 141 12.25 21.90 -1.41
C VAL A 141 12.81 21.11 -0.22
N GLU A 142 12.70 21.64 1.00
CA GLU A 142 13.17 20.99 2.23
C GLU A 142 12.48 19.64 2.47
N ILE A 143 11.17 19.58 2.25
CA ILE A 143 10.37 18.35 2.39
C ILE A 143 10.67 17.37 1.25
N LEU A 144 10.95 17.89 0.05
CA LEU A 144 11.37 17.09 -1.10
C LEU A 144 12.74 16.42 -0.85
N GLU A 145 13.69 17.14 -0.25
CA GLU A 145 14.99 16.59 0.15
C GLU A 145 14.83 15.51 1.22
N GLN A 146 14.02 15.77 2.25
CA GLN A 146 13.68 14.77 3.26
C GLN A 146 13.05 13.51 2.65
N LEU A 147 12.09 13.67 1.73
CA LEU A 147 11.45 12.56 1.03
C LEU A 147 12.48 11.73 0.26
N ASN A 148 13.40 12.40 -0.45
CA ASN A 148 14.45 11.73 -1.21
C ASN A 148 15.37 10.91 -0.31
N ASP A 149 15.77 11.44 0.84
CA ASP A 149 16.63 10.72 1.78
C ASP A 149 15.93 9.50 2.38
N GLN A 150 14.66 9.63 2.76
CA GLN A 150 13.85 8.51 3.26
C GLN A 150 13.60 7.44 2.18
N LEU A 151 13.32 7.85 0.95
CA LEU A 151 13.16 6.91 -0.17
C LEU A 151 14.45 6.15 -0.44
N LYS A 152 15.61 6.82 -0.44
CA LYS A 152 16.92 6.16 -0.62
C LYS A 152 17.16 5.10 0.46
N GLU A 153 16.86 5.43 1.71
CA GLU A 153 17.01 4.50 2.83
C GLU A 153 16.11 3.27 2.65
N LEU A 154 14.80 3.47 2.46
CA LEU A 154 13.84 2.36 2.33
C LEU A 154 14.06 1.55 1.05
N MET A 155 14.45 2.17 -0.07
CA MET A 155 14.85 1.44 -1.28
C MET A 155 16.07 0.54 -1.03
N GLY A 156 17.05 1.02 -0.26
CA GLY A 156 18.19 0.22 0.17
C GLY A 156 17.79 -0.97 1.04
N GLN A 157 16.89 -0.75 2.00
CA GLN A 157 16.35 -1.80 2.85
C GLN A 157 15.53 -2.83 2.05
N GLU A 158 14.71 -2.38 1.11
CA GLU A 158 13.88 -3.23 0.24
C GLU A 158 14.77 -4.14 -0.65
N ARG A 159 15.85 -3.59 -1.23
CA ARG A 159 16.84 -4.39 -1.98
C ARG A 159 17.44 -5.50 -1.11
N LEU A 160 17.82 -5.16 0.13
CA LEU A 160 18.36 -6.13 1.07
C LEU A 160 17.32 -7.18 1.50
N ALA A 161 16.08 -6.78 1.72
CA ALA A 161 14.98 -7.68 2.06
C ALA A 161 14.70 -8.66 0.91
N LEU A 162 14.66 -8.16 -0.33
CA LEU A 162 14.48 -8.98 -1.53
C LEU A 162 15.61 -10.00 -1.69
N GLN A 163 16.87 -9.60 -1.50
CA GLN A 163 18.02 -10.52 -1.56
C GLN A 163 17.93 -11.62 -0.49
N ARG A 164 17.49 -11.28 0.73
CA ARG A 164 17.29 -12.27 1.80
C ARG A 164 16.15 -13.22 1.48
N ALA A 165 15.02 -12.72 0.99
CA ALA A 165 13.87 -13.54 0.61
C ALA A 165 14.23 -14.54 -0.49
N THR A 166 14.89 -14.08 -1.56
CA THR A 166 15.37 -14.95 -2.65
C THR A 166 16.35 -16.01 -2.15
N ARG A 167 17.27 -15.65 -1.25
CA ARG A 167 18.23 -16.61 -0.67
C ARG A 167 17.54 -17.65 0.24
N GLN A 168 16.54 -17.24 1.01
CA GLN A 168 15.75 -18.14 1.84
C GLN A 168 14.92 -19.09 1.00
N ASP A 169 14.30 -18.60 -0.07
CA ASP A 169 13.48 -19.41 -0.97
C ASP A 169 14.33 -20.46 -1.71
N LEU A 170 15.49 -20.06 -2.24
CA LEU A 170 16.48 -20.99 -2.82
C LEU A 170 16.97 -22.02 -1.79
N SER A 171 17.25 -21.59 -0.55
CA SER A 171 17.63 -22.50 0.53
C SER A 171 16.50 -23.46 0.89
N GLY A 172 15.25 -23.02 0.85
CA GLY A 172 14.04 -23.82 1.09
C GLY A 172 13.81 -24.85 -0.02
N LEU A 173 14.04 -24.47 -1.28
CA LEU A 173 13.97 -25.36 -2.44
C LEU A 173 15.07 -26.43 -2.41
N ILE A 174 16.31 -26.05 -2.04
CA ILE A 174 17.44 -26.98 -1.94
C ILE A 174 17.30 -27.92 -0.74
N SER A 175 16.78 -27.44 0.39
CA SER A 175 16.56 -28.25 1.60
C SER A 175 15.25 -29.06 1.57
N GLY A 176 14.42 -28.91 0.54
CA GLY A 176 13.13 -29.60 0.41
C GLY A 176 12.08 -29.16 1.43
N THR A 177 12.26 -28.01 2.09
CA THR A 177 11.35 -27.47 3.09
C THR A 177 10.41 -26.39 2.54
N SER A 178 10.64 -25.91 1.32
CA SER A 178 9.70 -25.00 0.66
C SER A 178 8.48 -25.78 0.21
N GLY A 179 7.39 -25.63 0.96
CA GLY A 179 6.06 -26.13 0.62
C GLY A 179 5.53 -25.38 -0.60
N ALA A 180 6.04 -25.70 -1.78
CA ALA A 180 5.38 -25.35 -3.03
C ALA A 180 4.04 -26.10 -3.04
N TYR A 181 2.99 -25.44 -2.55
CA TYR A 181 1.62 -25.82 -2.80
C TYR A 181 1.36 -25.71 -4.30
N VAL A 182 1.82 -26.69 -5.06
CA VAL A 182 1.26 -27.03 -6.35
C VAL A 182 -0.09 -27.67 -6.04
N THR A 183 -1.14 -26.87 -5.91
CA THR A 183 -2.50 -27.39 -5.96
C THR A 183 -2.79 -27.72 -7.42
N LEU A 184 -2.35 -28.90 -7.86
CA LEU A 184 -2.90 -29.55 -9.06
C LEU A 184 -4.35 -29.90 -8.73
N TRP A 185 -5.28 -29.02 -9.08
CA TRP A 185 -6.67 -29.42 -9.23
C TRP A 185 -6.79 -30.21 -10.55
N GLU A 186 -6.40 -31.49 -10.52
CA GLU A 186 -6.78 -32.44 -11.56
C GLU A 186 -8.22 -32.89 -11.30
N ASN A 187 -9.16 -32.34 -12.06
CA ASN A 187 -10.50 -32.87 -12.18
C ASN A 187 -10.43 -34.17 -13.00
N SER A 188 -10.43 -35.32 -12.32
CA SER A 188 -10.69 -36.60 -12.98
C SER A 188 -12.20 -36.71 -13.21
N GLY A 189 -12.64 -36.27 -14.39
CA GLY A 189 -14.02 -36.31 -14.83
C GLY A 189 -14.15 -36.65 -16.31
N ASN A 190 -13.78 -37.88 -16.69
CA ASN A 190 -14.59 -38.83 -17.48
C ASN A 190 -13.78 -40.08 -17.85
#